data_AF-A0A1I0WVA5-F1
#
_entry.id   AF-A0A1I0WVA5-F1
#
_cell.length_a   1.000
_cell.length_b   1.000
_cell.length_c   1.000
_cell.angle_alpha   90.00
_cell.angle_beta   90.00
_cell.angle_gamma   90.00
#
_symmetry.space_group_name_H-M   'P 1'
#
loop_
_entity.id
_entity.type
_entity.pdbx_description
1 polymer ?
#
loop_
_entity_poly.entity_id
_entity_poly.type
_entity_poly.pdbx_seq_one_letter_code
_entity_poly.pdbx_strand_id
1 'polypeptide(L)'
;MLKRESIRYVSFMMGIAIILSLFFAIRPALAINQDQNRQMAKAADVKSEIVEKETFKRELSHDQIVSLTDRFMDMLVQETDEMNQVIHFDSKRALLEEFETITTKEVASEYVQYYFHETSDGLYLKPTETPPWFQEHHDYDMIQKDYNTMKVVQENTTDLYGTYTVRFEFTWYNGQWRIADINHT
;
A
#
# COMPACT_ATOMS: atom_id res chain seq x y z
N MET A 1 38.56 27.73 40.99
CA MET A 1 38.45 26.26 40.85
C MET A 1 39.23 25.85 39.60
N LEU A 2 40.13 24.88 39.75
CA LEU A 2 41.22 24.50 38.84
C LEU A 2 40.80 23.58 37.66
N LYS A 3 41.71 23.50 36.68
CA LYS A 3 41.87 22.61 35.49
C LYS A 3 41.22 23.10 34.17
N ARG A 4 41.93 23.50 33.10
CA ARG A 4 43.15 22.99 32.39
C ARG A 4 42.91 21.58 31.81
N GLU A 5 42.87 21.36 30.49
CA GLU A 5 43.99 21.17 29.53
C GLU A 5 43.42 21.22 28.07
N SER A 6 43.96 22.01 27.12
CA SER A 6 45.04 21.71 26.12
C SER A 6 44.61 20.76 24.97
N ILE A 7 44.09 21.19 23.80
CA ILE A 7 44.73 21.65 22.52
C ILE A 7 45.83 20.73 21.90
N ARG A 8 45.63 20.26 20.63
CA ARG A 8 46.38 20.58 19.36
C ARG A 8 46.59 19.41 18.37
N TYR A 9 46.25 19.71 17.11
CA TYR A 9 46.81 19.35 15.79
C TYR A 9 48.04 18.40 15.69
N VAL A 10 48.11 17.62 14.59
CA VAL A 10 49.00 17.82 13.42
C VAL A 10 48.95 16.60 12.47
N SER A 11 48.93 16.88 11.17
CA SER A 11 49.07 15.94 10.03
C SER A 11 50.55 15.76 9.64
N PHE A 12 50.87 14.73 8.84
CA PHE A 12 51.93 14.67 7.80
C PHE A 12 53.06 13.60 7.92
N MET A 13 53.22 12.85 6.80
CA MET A 13 54.43 12.23 6.18
C MET A 13 55.00 10.85 6.57
N MET A 14 54.81 9.90 5.63
CA MET A 14 55.79 9.17 4.78
C MET A 14 57.13 8.65 5.35
N GLY A 15 57.42 7.36 5.11
CA GLY A 15 58.78 6.77 5.21
C GLY A 15 58.89 5.35 4.63
N ILE A 16 59.68 5.21 3.57
CA ILE A 16 60.06 3.96 2.86
C ILE A 16 61.31 3.36 3.49
N ALA A 17 61.41 2.02 3.58
CA ALA A 17 62.70 1.32 3.68
C ALA A 17 62.65 -0.06 2.97
N ILE A 18 63.70 -0.30 2.16
CA ILE A 18 63.99 -1.42 1.24
C ILE A 18 65.01 -2.37 1.90
N ILE A 19 65.01 -3.68 1.58
CA ILE A 19 66.15 -4.65 1.50
C ILE A 19 65.56 -5.99 0.93
N LEU A 20 65.72 -6.37 -0.37
CA LEU A 20 66.76 -7.22 -1.02
C LEU A 20 67.16 -8.48 -0.21
N SER A 21 67.23 -9.74 -0.67
CA SER A 21 67.20 -10.43 -1.96
C SER A 21 67.42 -11.93 -1.68
N LEU A 22 66.88 -12.86 -2.48
CA LEU A 22 67.57 -14.13 -2.83
C LEU A 22 66.87 -14.86 -3.99
N PHE A 23 67.64 -15.07 -5.06
CA PHE A 23 67.35 -15.82 -6.28
C PHE A 23 67.12 -17.31 -6.01
N PHE A 24 66.34 -18.02 -6.83
CA PHE A 24 66.79 -19.27 -7.48
C PHE A 24 65.85 -19.75 -8.62
N ALA A 25 66.48 -20.12 -9.74
CA ALA A 25 66.11 -21.06 -10.81
C ALA A 25 64.90 -20.81 -11.75
N ILE A 26 65.24 -20.68 -13.04
CA ILE A 26 64.40 -20.81 -14.25
C ILE A 26 64.11 -22.29 -14.53
N ARG A 27 62.92 -22.65 -15.07
CA ARG A 27 62.59 -23.65 -16.15
C ARG A 27 61.06 -23.62 -16.48
N PRO A 28 60.54 -24.18 -17.59
CA PRO A 28 59.96 -23.44 -18.71
C PRO A 28 58.43 -23.61 -18.90
N ALA A 29 57.88 -22.80 -19.80
CA ALA A 29 56.62 -22.89 -20.55
C ALA A 29 55.51 -23.84 -20.05
N LEU A 30 54.42 -23.22 -19.57
CA LEU A 30 53.06 -23.68 -19.83
C LEU A 30 52.22 -22.43 -20.06
N ALA A 31 51.84 -22.21 -21.33
CA ALA A 31 50.82 -21.24 -21.68
C ALA A 31 49.49 -21.76 -21.11
N ILE A 32 49.10 -21.25 -19.93
CA ILE A 32 47.75 -21.45 -19.40
C ILE A 32 46.93 -20.24 -19.81
N ASN A 33 45.92 -20.54 -20.62
CA ASN A 33 44.99 -19.63 -21.25
C ASN A 33 44.35 -18.65 -20.25
N GLN A 34 44.18 -17.42 -20.73
CA GLN A 34 43.50 -16.26 -20.12
C GLN A 34 41.98 -16.48 -19.89
N ASP A 35 41.56 -17.57 -19.25
CA ASP A 35 40.12 -17.86 -19.07
C ASP A 35 39.56 -17.52 -17.68
N GLN A 36 40.40 -17.21 -16.69
CA GLN A 36 39.90 -16.86 -15.35
C GLN A 36 39.50 -15.38 -15.18
N ASN A 37 39.89 -14.48 -16.10
CA ASN A 37 39.57 -13.05 -15.97
C ASN A 37 38.33 -12.60 -16.77
N ARG A 38 37.65 -13.51 -17.49
CA ARG A 38 36.38 -13.24 -18.19
C ARG A 38 35.14 -13.63 -17.38
N GLN A 39 35.28 -14.41 -16.30
CA GLN A 39 34.14 -14.85 -15.49
C GLN A 39 33.74 -13.87 -14.37
N MET A 40 34.60 -12.92 -13.98
CA MET A 40 34.22 -11.89 -12.99
C MET A 40 33.52 -10.66 -13.60
N ALA A 41 33.74 -10.36 -14.89
CA ALA A 41 33.03 -9.28 -15.57
C ALA A 41 31.58 -9.67 -15.97
N LYS A 42 31.33 -10.95 -16.25
CA LYS A 42 29.96 -11.45 -16.51
C LYS A 42 29.12 -11.67 -15.25
N ALA A 43 29.74 -11.79 -14.07
CA ALA A 43 29.01 -11.96 -12.81
C ALA A 43 28.56 -10.62 -12.19
N ALA A 44 29.18 -9.51 -12.57
CA ALA A 44 28.75 -8.17 -12.14
C ALA A 44 27.60 -7.62 -13.02
N ASP A 45 27.56 -8.00 -14.29
CA ASP A 45 26.52 -7.58 -15.25
C ASP A 45 25.24 -8.43 -15.15
N VAL A 46 25.34 -9.69 -14.72
CA VAL A 46 24.17 -10.56 -14.47
C VAL A 46 23.51 -10.27 -13.11
N LYS A 47 24.19 -9.57 -12.19
CA LYS A 47 23.61 -9.23 -10.87
C LYS A 47 22.71 -7.99 -10.92
N SER A 48 22.83 -7.13 -11.93
CA SER A 48 21.92 -5.98 -12.11
C SER A 48 20.63 -6.33 -12.86
N GLU A 49 20.58 -7.41 -13.64
CA GLU A 49 19.36 -7.81 -14.36
C GLU A 49 18.47 -8.83 -13.60
N ILE A 50 18.95 -9.41 -12.49
CA ILE A 50 18.16 -10.40 -11.70
C ILE A 50 17.43 -9.75 -10.50
N VAL A 51 17.66 -8.47 -10.21
CA VAL A 51 16.94 -7.72 -9.16
C VAL A 51 15.79 -6.87 -9.74
N GLU A 52 15.44 -7.06 -11.01
CA GLU A 52 14.36 -6.35 -11.70
C GLU A 52 13.25 -7.29 -12.20
N LYS A 53 13.09 -8.42 -11.52
CA LYS A 53 11.91 -9.30 -11.66
C LYS A 53 11.26 -9.48 -10.29
N GLU A 54 10.02 -8.95 -10.20
CA GLU A 54 9.03 -9.11 -9.13
C GLU A 54 8.77 -7.95 -8.14
N THR A 55 9.11 -6.71 -8.48
CA THR A 55 8.26 -5.58 -8.04
C THR A 55 7.14 -5.40 -9.06
N PHE A 56 6.14 -6.29 -9.02
CA PHE A 56 4.86 -6.05 -9.66
C PHE A 56 4.25 -4.82 -8.97
N LYS A 57 4.51 -3.61 -9.48
CA LYS A 57 3.85 -2.40 -8.98
C LYS A 57 2.35 -2.66 -9.13
N ARG A 58 1.69 -2.96 -8.01
CA ARG A 58 0.26 -3.27 -7.99
C ARG A 58 -0.43 -1.95 -8.17
N GLU A 59 -0.94 -1.73 -9.37
CA GLU A 59 -1.65 -0.52 -9.72
C GLU A 59 -3.13 -0.71 -9.39
N LEU A 60 -3.72 0.26 -8.71
CA LEU A 60 -5.15 0.34 -8.52
C LEU A 60 -5.74 1.02 -9.76
N SER A 61 -6.61 0.35 -10.49
CA SER A 61 -7.25 0.92 -11.68
C SER A 61 -8.52 1.71 -11.33
N HIS A 62 -8.98 2.54 -12.25
CA HIS A 62 -10.28 3.21 -12.17
C HIS A 62 -11.42 2.21 -11.96
N ASP A 63 -11.50 1.17 -12.81
CA ASP A 63 -12.55 0.14 -12.72
C ASP A 63 -12.56 -0.58 -11.36
N GLN A 64 -11.39 -0.75 -10.72
CA GLN A 64 -11.31 -1.34 -9.39
C GLN A 64 -11.83 -0.39 -8.31
N ILE A 65 -11.55 0.92 -8.43
CA ILE A 65 -12.09 1.94 -7.52
C ILE A 65 -13.61 1.93 -7.62
N VAL A 66 -14.16 2.09 -8.84
CA VAL A 66 -15.60 2.07 -9.12
C VAL A 66 -16.23 0.80 -8.57
N SER A 67 -15.68 -0.38 -8.92
CA SER A 67 -16.22 -1.65 -8.46
C SER A 67 -16.25 -1.78 -6.94
N LEU A 68 -15.22 -1.30 -6.23
CA LEU A 68 -15.18 -1.37 -4.77
C LEU A 68 -16.14 -0.37 -4.13
N THR A 69 -16.23 0.85 -4.65
CA THR A 69 -17.11 1.89 -4.12
C THR A 69 -18.59 1.60 -4.38
N ASP A 70 -18.90 1.01 -5.54
CA ASP A 70 -20.28 0.62 -5.89
C ASP A 70 -20.73 -0.56 -5.06
N ARG A 71 -19.90 -1.61 -4.97
CA ARG A 71 -20.22 -2.77 -4.11
C ARG A 71 -20.40 -2.37 -2.64
N PHE A 72 -19.66 -1.38 -2.17
CA PHE A 72 -19.86 -0.85 -0.82
C PHE A 72 -21.25 -0.23 -0.66
N MET A 73 -21.67 0.59 -1.63
CA MET A 73 -23.01 1.19 -1.63
C MET A 73 -24.12 0.16 -1.81
N ASP A 74 -23.95 -0.84 -2.67
CA ASP A 74 -24.91 -1.93 -2.85
C ASP A 74 -25.09 -2.74 -1.55
N MET A 75 -24.01 -2.97 -0.80
CA MET A 75 -24.10 -3.60 0.53
C MET A 75 -24.72 -2.66 1.58
N LEU A 76 -24.59 -1.35 1.42
CA LEU A 76 -25.19 -0.39 2.34
C LEU A 76 -26.69 -0.20 2.09
N VAL A 77 -27.10 -0.14 0.83
CA VAL A 77 -28.48 0.08 0.39
C VAL A 77 -29.18 -1.27 0.21
N GLN A 78 -29.66 -1.80 1.34
CA GLN A 78 -30.33 -3.09 1.37
C GLN A 78 -31.78 -3.01 0.88
N GLU A 79 -32.23 -4.08 0.22
CA GLU A 79 -33.65 -4.31 -0.06
C GLU A 79 -34.40 -4.59 1.25
N THR A 80 -35.56 -3.95 1.42
CA THR A 80 -36.39 -4.08 2.63
C THR A 80 -37.85 -4.35 2.31
N ASP A 81 -38.56 -4.89 3.30
CA ASP A 81 -40.02 -4.98 3.28
C ASP A 81 -40.72 -3.65 3.63
N GLU A 82 -42.05 -3.68 3.75
CA GLU A 82 -42.88 -2.51 4.09
C GLU A 82 -42.59 -1.92 5.48
N MET A 83 -41.92 -2.67 6.37
CA MET A 83 -41.54 -2.26 7.71
C MET A 83 -40.05 -1.87 7.82
N ASN A 84 -39.34 -1.76 6.69
CA ASN A 84 -37.88 -1.57 6.59
C ASN A 84 -37.04 -2.74 7.13
N GLN A 85 -37.63 -3.93 7.27
CA GLN A 85 -36.86 -5.12 7.62
C GLN A 85 -36.03 -5.54 6.42
N VAL A 86 -34.73 -5.76 6.65
CA VAL A 86 -33.77 -6.21 5.62
C VAL A 86 -34.11 -7.63 5.21
N ILE A 87 -34.19 -7.87 3.89
CA ILE A 87 -34.61 -9.16 3.34
C ILE A 87 -33.48 -10.19 3.39
N HIS A 88 -32.25 -9.78 3.06
CA HIS A 88 -31.13 -10.70 2.80
C HIS A 88 -30.24 -10.95 4.02
N PHE A 89 -30.42 -10.20 5.11
CA PHE A 89 -29.62 -10.30 6.34
C PHE A 89 -30.50 -10.16 7.57
N ASP A 90 -30.22 -10.99 8.58
CA ASP A 90 -30.97 -11.03 9.84
C ASP A 90 -30.31 -10.26 10.98
N SER A 91 -29.03 -9.88 10.83
CA SER A 91 -28.21 -9.33 11.90
C SER A 91 -27.10 -8.42 11.36
N LYS A 92 -26.65 -7.45 12.17
CA LYS A 92 -25.49 -6.61 11.81
C LYS A 92 -24.24 -7.44 11.61
N ARG A 93 -24.09 -8.52 12.38
CA ARG A 93 -22.94 -9.42 12.25
C ARG A 93 -22.89 -10.08 10.87
N ALA A 94 -24.01 -10.62 10.38
CA ALA A 94 -24.06 -11.24 9.06
C ALA A 94 -23.76 -10.22 7.95
N LEU A 95 -24.33 -9.01 8.04
CA LEU A 95 -24.04 -7.95 7.08
C LEU A 95 -22.56 -7.52 7.12
N LEU A 96 -21.96 -7.39 8.32
CA LEU A 96 -20.54 -7.04 8.46
C LEU A 96 -19.61 -8.12 7.88
N GLU A 97 -19.96 -9.40 8.02
CA GLU A 97 -19.22 -10.50 7.40
C GLU A 97 -19.20 -10.40 5.87
N GLU A 98 -20.29 -9.92 5.25
CA GLU A 98 -20.34 -9.67 3.80
C GLU A 98 -19.45 -8.49 3.38
N PHE A 99 -19.47 -7.40 4.15
CA PHE A 99 -18.60 -6.24 3.91
C PHE A 99 -17.10 -6.59 3.96
N GLU A 100 -16.68 -7.57 4.77
CA GLU A 100 -15.28 -8.01 4.86
C GLU A 100 -14.71 -8.54 3.53
N THR A 101 -15.54 -8.76 2.51
CA THR A 101 -15.09 -9.10 1.15
C THR A 101 -14.45 -7.92 0.43
N ILE A 102 -14.82 -6.67 0.75
CA ILE A 102 -14.40 -5.44 0.04
C ILE A 102 -13.78 -4.38 0.94
N THR A 103 -14.05 -4.40 2.24
CA THR A 103 -13.59 -3.38 3.18
C THR A 103 -13.11 -4.00 4.48
N THR A 104 -12.48 -3.20 5.33
CA THR A 104 -12.21 -3.59 6.72
C THR A 104 -13.50 -3.57 7.54
N LYS A 105 -13.55 -4.42 8.57
CA LYS A 105 -14.69 -4.49 9.50
C LYS A 105 -14.87 -3.17 10.21
N GLU A 106 -13.78 -2.52 10.58
CA GLU A 106 -13.76 -1.24 11.28
C GLU A 106 -14.51 -0.17 10.47
N VAL A 107 -14.18 -0.02 9.18
CA VAL A 107 -14.87 0.91 8.28
C VAL A 107 -16.33 0.55 8.15
N ALA A 108 -16.66 -0.70 7.81
CA ALA A 108 -18.05 -1.12 7.63
C ALA A 108 -18.90 -0.93 8.89
N SER A 109 -18.30 -1.13 10.06
CA SER A 109 -18.97 -1.04 11.35
C SER A 109 -19.55 0.35 11.62
N GLU A 110 -18.87 1.42 11.20
CA GLU A 110 -19.38 2.79 11.37
C GLU A 110 -20.70 2.97 10.59
N TYR A 111 -20.75 2.50 9.35
CA TYR A 111 -21.94 2.58 8.50
C TYR A 111 -23.04 1.64 8.99
N VAL A 112 -22.72 0.37 9.29
CA VAL A 112 -23.72 -0.60 9.76
C VAL A 112 -24.34 -0.16 11.10
N GLN A 113 -23.55 0.46 11.98
CA GLN A 113 -24.07 1.02 13.23
C GLN A 113 -24.99 2.23 12.99
N TYR A 114 -24.60 3.11 12.07
CA TYR A 114 -25.36 4.31 11.75
C TYR A 114 -26.66 4.00 11.01
N TYR A 115 -26.61 3.21 9.95
CA TYR A 115 -27.73 2.97 9.03
C TYR A 115 -28.69 1.87 9.47
N PHE A 116 -28.28 0.97 10.37
CA PHE A 116 -29.14 -0.15 10.77
C PHE A 116 -29.41 -0.18 12.27
N HIS A 117 -30.57 -0.73 12.62
CA HIS A 117 -30.89 -1.13 13.97
C HIS A 117 -31.26 -2.61 13.97
N GLU A 118 -30.77 -3.33 14.97
CA GLU A 118 -30.99 -4.78 15.11
C GLU A 118 -31.88 -5.01 16.32
N THR A 119 -32.89 -5.84 16.13
CA THR A 119 -33.83 -6.29 17.15
C THR A 119 -33.78 -7.81 17.25
N SER A 120 -34.56 -8.41 18.15
CA SER A 120 -34.60 -9.88 18.30
C SER A 120 -35.18 -10.61 17.08
N ASP A 121 -35.96 -9.91 16.26
CA ASP A 121 -36.70 -10.43 15.12
C ASP A 121 -36.08 -10.07 13.76
N GLY A 122 -35.05 -9.22 13.72
CA GLY A 122 -34.28 -9.00 12.49
C GLY A 122 -33.41 -7.74 12.48
N LEU A 123 -32.89 -7.45 11.29
CA LEU A 123 -32.15 -6.25 10.97
C LEU A 123 -33.05 -5.28 10.21
N TYR A 124 -33.03 -4.02 10.59
CA TYR A 124 -33.88 -2.99 10.01
C TYR A 124 -33.05 -1.80 9.54
N LEU A 125 -33.34 -1.33 8.33
CA LEU A 125 -32.75 -0.12 7.78
C LEU A 125 -33.41 1.11 8.42
N LYS A 126 -32.60 2.07 8.86
CA LYS A 126 -33.10 3.36 9.36
C LYS A 126 -33.47 4.23 8.15
N PRO A 127 -34.64 4.88 8.12
CA PRO A 127 -35.02 5.81 7.05
C PRO A 127 -34.15 7.08 7.10
N THR A 128 -32.99 7.03 6.45
CA THR A 128 -32.01 8.13 6.39
C THR A 128 -31.40 8.21 5.01
N GLU A 129 -30.95 9.40 4.61
CA GLU A 129 -30.21 9.59 3.36
C GLU A 129 -28.88 8.82 3.36
N THR A 130 -28.44 8.38 2.19
CA THR A 130 -27.12 7.75 1.97
C THR A 130 -25.98 8.70 2.36
N PRO A 131 -24.73 8.24 2.49
CA PRO A 131 -23.61 9.16 2.66
C PRO A 131 -23.36 9.96 1.36
N PRO A 132 -22.78 11.17 1.42
CA PRO A 132 -22.14 11.76 0.26
C PRO A 132 -21.07 10.78 -0.26
N TRP A 133 -21.00 10.56 -1.59
CA TRP A 133 -20.28 9.40 -2.11
C TRP A 133 -19.40 9.69 -3.34
N PHE A 134 -18.62 8.69 -3.73
CA PHE A 134 -17.83 8.71 -4.96
C PHE A 134 -18.75 8.87 -6.19
N GLN A 135 -18.29 9.65 -7.17
CA GLN A 135 -18.97 9.90 -8.44
C GLN A 135 -18.05 9.42 -9.57
N GLU A 136 -18.38 8.27 -10.17
CA GLU A 136 -17.49 7.57 -11.13
C GLU A 136 -17.11 8.40 -12.37
N HIS A 137 -17.98 9.32 -12.78
CA HIS A 137 -17.76 10.15 -13.97
C HIS A 137 -17.04 11.47 -13.66
N HIS A 138 -16.68 11.73 -12.40
CA HIS A 138 -15.94 12.92 -12.01
C HIS A 138 -14.46 12.60 -11.81
N ASP A 139 -13.60 13.57 -12.13
CA ASP A 139 -12.16 13.44 -11.91
C ASP A 139 -11.82 13.29 -10.42
N TYR A 140 -10.70 12.64 -10.11
CA TYR A 140 -10.20 12.44 -8.76
C TYR A 140 -8.68 12.30 -8.74
N ASP A 141 -8.08 12.57 -7.59
CA ASP A 141 -6.64 12.42 -7.38
C ASP A 141 -6.29 11.05 -6.80
N MET A 142 -5.22 10.44 -7.31
CA MET A 142 -4.62 9.21 -6.79
C MET A 142 -3.24 9.49 -6.20
N ILE A 143 -3.06 9.17 -4.92
CA ILE A 143 -1.83 9.42 -4.17
C ILE A 143 -1.31 8.09 -3.61
N GLN A 144 -0.24 7.57 -4.20
CA GLN A 144 0.43 6.38 -3.68
C GLN A 144 1.09 6.69 -2.33
N LYS A 145 0.67 6.00 -1.27
CA LYS A 145 1.25 6.15 0.08
C LYS A 145 2.44 5.22 0.28
N ASP A 146 2.31 3.98 -0.18
CA ASP A 146 3.36 2.98 -0.19
C ASP A 146 3.09 1.93 -1.29
N TYR A 147 3.79 0.79 -1.25
CA TYR A 147 3.66 -0.28 -2.26
C TYR A 147 2.29 -0.96 -2.29
N ASN A 148 1.58 -1.00 -1.16
CA ASN A 148 0.30 -1.66 -0.98
C ASN A 148 -0.84 -0.69 -0.67
N THR A 149 -0.58 0.62 -0.59
CA THR A 149 -1.57 1.60 -0.13
C THR A 149 -1.73 2.74 -1.12
N MET A 150 -2.96 2.99 -1.55
CA MET A 150 -3.34 4.06 -2.46
C MET A 150 -4.42 4.93 -1.81
N LYS A 151 -4.25 6.25 -1.84
CA LYS A 151 -5.28 7.19 -1.40
C LYS A 151 -5.99 7.78 -2.63
N VAL A 152 -7.31 7.79 -2.61
CA VAL A 152 -8.16 8.45 -3.60
C VAL A 152 -8.86 9.63 -2.95
N VAL A 153 -8.84 10.78 -3.60
CA VAL A 153 -9.48 12.01 -3.11
C VAL A 153 -10.36 12.58 -4.21
N GLN A 154 -11.65 12.77 -3.92
CA GLN A 154 -12.59 13.37 -4.86
C GLN A 154 -13.39 14.46 -4.17
N GLU A 155 -13.42 15.64 -4.80
CA GLU A 155 -14.33 16.73 -4.44
C GLU A 155 -15.54 16.70 -5.38
N ASN A 156 -16.74 16.74 -4.81
CA ASN A 156 -17.99 16.69 -5.53
C ASN A 156 -18.93 17.79 -5.04
N THR A 157 -19.88 18.17 -5.89
CA THR A 157 -20.99 19.04 -5.50
C THR A 157 -22.30 18.42 -5.96
N THR A 158 -23.27 18.33 -5.05
CA THR A 158 -24.64 17.86 -5.35
C THR A 158 -25.66 18.76 -4.68
N ASP A 159 -26.90 18.74 -5.15
CA ASP A 159 -27.98 19.53 -4.54
C ASP A 159 -28.26 19.08 -3.08
N LEU A 160 -28.11 17.78 -2.80
CA LEU A 160 -28.40 17.20 -1.49
C LEU A 160 -27.33 17.51 -0.43
N TYR A 161 -26.04 17.41 -0.81
CA TYR A 161 -24.93 17.52 0.14
C TYR A 161 -24.13 18.82 0.02
N GLY A 162 -24.44 19.67 -0.97
CA GLY A 162 -23.57 20.79 -1.31
C GLY A 162 -22.20 20.29 -1.81
N THR A 163 -21.16 21.08 -1.58
CA THR A 163 -19.77 20.66 -1.84
C THR A 163 -19.25 19.80 -0.71
N TYR A 164 -18.67 18.66 -1.05
CA TYR A 164 -18.03 17.73 -0.12
C TYR A 164 -16.78 17.12 -0.73
N THR A 165 -15.89 16.63 0.13
CA THR A 165 -14.76 15.79 -0.27
C THR A 165 -14.88 14.41 0.35
N VAL A 166 -14.83 13.38 -0.47
CA VAL A 166 -14.69 11.99 -0.03
C VAL A 166 -13.26 11.52 -0.26
N ARG A 167 -12.71 10.83 0.75
CA ARG A 167 -11.36 10.29 0.73
C ARG A 167 -11.39 8.82 1.06
N PHE A 168 -10.82 8.01 0.18
CA PHE A 168 -10.68 6.57 0.38
C PHE A 168 -9.21 6.23 0.56
N GLU A 169 -8.92 5.31 1.47
CA GLU A 169 -7.67 4.56 1.46
C GLU A 169 -7.94 3.14 0.99
N PHE A 170 -7.21 2.70 -0.03
CA PHE A 170 -7.26 1.35 -0.54
C PHE A 170 -5.98 0.63 -0.16
N THR A 171 -6.11 -0.61 0.34
CA THR A 171 -4.97 -1.46 0.67
C THR A 171 -5.02 -2.78 -0.11
N TRP A 172 -3.86 -3.24 -0.56
CA TRP A 172 -3.72 -4.54 -1.20
C TRP A 172 -3.47 -5.61 -0.14
N TYR A 173 -4.43 -6.54 0.01
CA TYR A 173 -4.37 -7.62 0.99
C TYR A 173 -4.94 -8.92 0.40
N ASN A 174 -4.26 -10.05 0.63
CA ASN A 174 -4.68 -11.37 0.14
C ASN A 174 -5.03 -11.43 -1.36
N GLY A 175 -4.24 -10.73 -2.19
CA GLY A 175 -4.38 -10.80 -3.65
C GLY A 175 -5.48 -9.91 -4.24
N GLN A 176 -6.04 -8.98 -3.45
CA GLN A 176 -7.07 -8.04 -3.91
C GLN A 176 -6.93 -6.68 -3.22
N TRP A 177 -7.44 -5.64 -3.88
CA TRP A 177 -7.64 -4.32 -3.26
C TRP A 177 -8.88 -4.33 -2.37
N ARG A 178 -8.82 -3.59 -1.26
CA ARG A 178 -9.91 -3.38 -0.31
C ARG A 178 -9.93 -1.95 0.18
N ILE A 179 -11.10 -1.46 0.55
CA ILE A 179 -11.25 -0.18 1.24
C ILE A 179 -10.78 -0.35 2.69
N ALA A 180 -9.80 0.45 3.09
CA ALA A 180 -9.19 0.45 4.41
C ALA A 180 -9.63 1.64 5.27
N ASP A 181 -10.00 2.75 4.64
CA ASP A 181 -10.50 3.95 5.30
C ASP A 181 -11.44 4.73 4.39
N ILE A 182 -12.41 5.43 4.98
CA ILE A 182 -13.31 6.37 4.29
C ILE A 182 -13.50 7.61 5.17
N ASN A 183 -13.22 8.78 4.62
CA ASN A 183 -13.41 10.05 5.31
C ASN A 183 -14.21 11.05 4.45
N HIS A 184 -15.17 11.71 5.09
CA HIS A 184 -16.03 12.73 4.51
C HIS A 184 -15.77 14.08 5.18
N THR A 185 -15.67 15.16 4.39
CA THR A 185 -15.56 16.55 4.88
C THR A 185 -16.30 17.54 4.02
#